data_AF-A0A961JPI3-F1
#
_entry.id   AF-A0A961JPI3-F1
#
_cell.length_a   1.000
_cell.length_b   1.000
_cell.length_c   1.000
_cell.angle_alpha   90.00
_cell.angle_beta   90.00
_cell.angle_gamma   90.00
#
_symmetry.space_group_name_H-M   'P 1'
#
loop_
_entity.id
_entity.type
_entity.pdbx_description
1 polymer ?
#
loop_
_entity_poly.entity_id
_entity_poly.type
_entity_poly.pdbx_seq_one_letter_code
_entity_poly.pdbx_strand_id
1 'polypeptide(L)'
;MGDTSEGSSAAALGAQDESESRPAGLFGRLIGALSPAEGEDAEVEIPALSGDPVAIPAPGMLNLRRMRVEDVMLPKAEIVSVSEDISKDDLVEIFRSSGLTRLPVFRGTLDSPIGLVHLKDFALQHGFNGDRSKEFDLVSLLRPLLFAPPSMPIGVLLQKMQTDRIHMALVID
;
A
#
# COMPACT_ATOMS: atom_id res chain seq x y z
N MET A 1 47.11 2.46 -47.25
CA MET A 1 48.26 2.20 -46.35
C MET A 1 47.77 2.31 -44.91
N GLY A 2 47.84 1.21 -44.15
CA GLY A 2 47.64 1.05 -42.67
C GLY A 2 46.24 1.36 -42.17
N ASP A 3 45.40 0.47 -41.61
CA ASP A 3 45.55 -0.69 -40.72
C ASP A 3 46.25 -0.43 -39.36
N THR A 4 45.77 -1.16 -38.35
CA THR A 4 45.95 -1.10 -36.88
C THR A 4 44.87 -0.28 -36.15
N SER A 5 44.16 -0.77 -35.12
CA SER A 5 44.19 -2.00 -34.30
C SER A 5 42.80 -2.14 -33.66
N GLU A 6 42.02 -3.19 -33.91
CA GLU A 6 41.97 -4.46 -33.17
C GLU A 6 42.04 -4.35 -31.63
N GLY A 7 40.96 -4.77 -30.97
CA GLY A 7 40.93 -5.07 -29.54
C GLY A 7 39.50 -5.17 -29.00
N SER A 8 39.06 -6.23 -28.33
CA SER A 8 39.48 -7.62 -28.29
C SER A 8 38.27 -8.38 -27.76
N SER A 9 37.86 -9.42 -28.47
CA SER A 9 36.92 -10.43 -28.00
C SER A 9 37.76 -11.58 -27.46
N ALA A 10 37.71 -11.84 -26.15
CA ALA A 10 37.93 -13.16 -25.51
C ALA A 10 38.26 -12.99 -24.02
N ALA A 11 37.40 -13.50 -23.16
CA ALA A 11 37.81 -14.09 -21.88
C ALA A 11 36.74 -15.12 -21.46
N ALA A 12 36.78 -16.27 -22.12
CA ALA A 12 36.42 -17.54 -21.50
C ALA A 12 37.72 -18.21 -21.02
N LEU A 13 37.59 -19.09 -20.02
CA LEU A 13 38.60 -19.77 -19.18
C LEU A 13 38.84 -19.01 -17.85
N GLY A 14 38.59 -19.55 -16.66
CA GLY A 14 38.15 -20.88 -16.23
C GLY A 14 38.74 -21.16 -14.83
N ALA A 15 37.91 -21.68 -13.91
CA ALA A 15 38.23 -22.43 -12.66
C ALA A 15 39.13 -21.74 -11.59
N GLN A 16 38.95 -21.88 -10.26
CA GLN A 16 38.36 -22.95 -9.46
C GLN A 16 38.15 -22.46 -8.00
N ASP A 17 37.16 -23.08 -7.34
CA ASP A 17 36.95 -23.31 -5.89
C ASP A 17 37.42 -22.32 -4.83
N GLU A 18 36.46 -21.76 -4.08
CA GLU A 18 36.44 -21.92 -2.61
C GLU A 18 34.99 -22.08 -2.11
N SER A 19 34.81 -23.12 -1.31
CA SER A 19 33.58 -23.57 -0.68
C SER A 19 33.23 -22.73 0.54
N GLU A 20 32.10 -22.01 0.52
CA GLU A 20 31.42 -21.58 1.75
C GLU A 20 29.89 -21.64 1.58
N SER A 21 29.28 -22.36 2.51
CA SER A 21 27.86 -22.70 2.61
C SER A 21 26.95 -21.48 2.66
N ARG A 22 26.12 -21.28 1.64
CA ARG A 22 24.98 -20.35 1.68
C ARG A 22 23.68 -21.14 1.95
N PRO A 23 22.83 -20.70 2.89
CA PRO A 23 21.57 -21.39 3.16
C PRO A 23 20.65 -21.23 1.96
N ALA A 24 20.13 -22.36 1.44
CA ALA A 24 19.22 -22.38 0.31
C ALA A 24 17.93 -21.63 0.65
N GLY A 25 17.75 -20.48 0.01
CA GLY A 25 16.57 -19.64 0.11
C GLY A 25 15.33 -20.26 -0.52
N LEU A 26 14.20 -19.62 -0.23
CA LEU A 26 12.78 -19.99 -0.42
C LEU A 26 12.33 -20.66 -1.74
N PHE A 27 13.15 -20.74 -2.79
CA PHE A 27 12.78 -21.33 -4.06
C PHE A 27 13.10 -22.83 -4.19
N GLY A 28 13.91 -23.40 -3.28
CA GLY A 28 14.22 -24.85 -3.27
C GLY A 28 13.09 -25.74 -2.73
N ARG A 29 12.05 -25.16 -2.13
CA ARG A 29 10.94 -25.89 -1.51
C ARG A 29 9.73 -26.11 -2.41
N LEU A 30 9.70 -25.52 -3.61
CA LEU A 30 8.56 -25.64 -4.53
C LEU A 30 8.80 -26.62 -5.69
N ILE A 31 9.96 -27.29 -5.76
CA ILE A 31 10.28 -28.29 -6.79
C ILE A 31 10.58 -29.65 -6.14
N GLY A 32 9.74 -30.04 -5.17
CA GLY A 32 9.80 -31.36 -4.53
C GLY A 32 8.47 -32.13 -4.55
N ALA A 33 7.38 -31.51 -5.02
CA ALA A 33 6.03 -32.07 -4.93
C ALA A 33 5.59 -32.85 -6.18
N LEU A 34 6.51 -33.19 -7.09
CA LEU A 34 6.20 -33.97 -8.29
C LEU A 34 7.26 -35.06 -8.51
N SER A 35 7.22 -36.10 -7.69
CA SER A 35 7.78 -37.40 -8.07
C SER A 35 6.99 -38.51 -7.37
N PRO A 36 6.39 -39.47 -8.10
CA PRO A 36 5.74 -40.61 -7.49
C PRO A 36 6.83 -41.64 -7.16
N ALA A 37 6.99 -41.95 -5.88
CA ALA A 37 7.69 -43.15 -5.45
C ALA A 37 6.83 -43.83 -4.39
N GLU A 38 6.49 -45.06 -4.71
CA GLU A 38 5.68 -46.00 -3.95
C GLU A 38 6.27 -46.26 -2.56
N GLY A 39 5.40 -46.40 -1.54
CA GLY A 39 5.74 -47.14 -0.32
C GLY A 39 5.45 -46.44 1.00
N GLU A 40 4.51 -47.04 1.73
CA GLU A 40 4.37 -47.09 3.20
C GLU A 40 3.53 -46.00 3.89
N ASP A 41 2.32 -46.45 4.26
CA ASP A 41 1.28 -45.75 5.01
C ASP A 41 1.76 -45.36 6.41
N ALA A 42 1.92 -44.06 6.64
CA ALA A 42 1.90 -43.48 7.97
C ALA A 42 0.78 -42.43 8.02
N GLU A 43 -0.43 -42.88 8.40
CA GLU A 43 -1.55 -41.99 8.70
C GLU A 43 -1.19 -41.15 9.95
N VAL A 44 -0.87 -39.87 9.73
CA VAL A 44 -0.84 -38.88 10.80
C VAL A 44 -2.25 -38.28 10.89
N GLU A 45 -3.02 -38.72 11.88
CA GLU A 45 -4.29 -38.08 12.25
C GLU A 45 -4.03 -36.64 12.70
N ILE A 46 -4.37 -35.67 11.84
CA ILE A 46 -4.45 -34.27 12.22
C ILE A 46 -5.86 -34.05 12.79
N PRO A 47 -6.02 -33.66 14.07
CA PRO A 47 -7.33 -33.39 14.63
C PRO A 47 -8.01 -32.27 13.84
N ALA A 48 -9.19 -32.55 13.29
CA ALA A 48 -9.99 -31.56 12.59
C ALA A 48 -10.43 -30.45 13.57
N LEU A 49 -9.74 -29.32 13.55
CA LEU A 49 -10.22 -28.08 14.16
C LEU A 49 -11.50 -27.67 13.43
N SER A 50 -12.62 -27.89 14.10
CA SER A 50 -13.96 -27.53 13.64
C SER A 50 -14.13 -26.02 13.73
N GLY A 51 -13.67 -25.33 12.70
CA GLY A 51 -14.01 -23.94 12.43
C GLY A 51 -13.92 -23.77 10.94
N ASP A 52 -14.96 -23.22 10.31
CA ASP A 52 -14.88 -22.82 8.91
C ASP A 52 -13.66 -21.90 8.78
N PRO A 53 -12.63 -22.25 7.98
CA PRO A 53 -11.55 -21.34 7.73
C PRO A 53 -12.19 -20.12 7.06
N VAL A 54 -12.12 -18.96 7.70
CA VAL A 54 -12.43 -17.68 7.05
C VAL A 54 -11.45 -17.57 5.89
N ALA A 55 -11.90 -18.00 4.71
CA ALA A 55 -11.08 -18.02 3.52
C ALA A 55 -10.75 -16.57 3.18
N ILE A 56 -9.54 -16.14 3.51
CA ILE A 56 -9.01 -14.87 3.01
C ILE A 56 -8.97 -15.04 1.49
N PRO A 57 -9.80 -14.32 0.71
CA PRO A 57 -9.84 -14.50 -0.73
C PRO A 57 -8.46 -14.20 -1.29
N ALA A 58 -7.89 -15.15 -2.05
CA ALA A 58 -6.60 -14.94 -2.68
C ALA A 58 -6.64 -13.64 -3.52
N PRO A 59 -5.63 -12.76 -3.45
CA PRO A 59 -5.61 -11.54 -4.25
C PRO A 59 -5.82 -11.85 -5.73
N GLY A 60 -6.83 -11.25 -6.36
CA GLY A 60 -7.14 -11.53 -7.76
C GLY A 60 -8.21 -10.61 -8.34
N MET A 61 -8.08 -10.27 -9.63
CA MET A 61 -9.02 -9.40 -10.36
C MET A 61 -10.46 -9.90 -10.31
N LEU A 62 -10.65 -11.22 -10.22
CA LEU A 62 -11.96 -11.86 -10.15
C LEU A 62 -12.65 -11.65 -8.79
N ASN A 63 -11.87 -11.56 -7.70
CA ASN A 63 -12.38 -11.33 -6.35
C ASN A 63 -12.82 -9.87 -6.17
N LEU A 64 -12.07 -8.90 -6.71
CA LEU A 64 -12.45 -7.48 -6.68
C LEU A 64 -13.85 -7.22 -7.28
N ARG A 65 -14.31 -8.03 -8.24
CA ARG A 65 -15.65 -7.90 -8.84
C ARG A 65 -16.78 -8.21 -7.86
N ARG A 66 -16.53 -8.98 -6.80
CA ARG A 66 -17.54 -9.41 -5.82
C ARG A 66 -17.47 -8.64 -4.51
N MET A 67 -16.39 -7.89 -4.29
CA MET A 67 -16.15 -7.15 -3.05
C MET A 67 -16.88 -5.81 -3.03
N ARG A 68 -17.23 -5.38 -1.82
CA ARG A 68 -17.83 -4.08 -1.47
C ARG A 68 -16.83 -3.21 -0.71
N VAL A 69 -17.13 -1.92 -0.60
CA VAL A 69 -16.28 -0.96 0.10
C VAL A 69 -16.03 -1.39 1.55
N GLU A 70 -17.04 -1.92 2.23
CA GLU A 70 -16.93 -2.44 3.60
C GLU A 70 -15.90 -3.57 3.76
N ASP A 71 -15.63 -4.35 2.70
CA ASP A 71 -14.68 -5.47 2.74
C ASP A 71 -13.21 -5.01 2.76
N VAL A 72 -12.94 -3.74 2.41
CA VAL A 72 -11.57 -3.20 2.26
C VAL A 72 -11.34 -1.87 2.98
N MET A 73 -12.37 -1.29 3.58
CA MET A 73 -12.25 -0.01 4.27
C MET A 73 -11.41 -0.14 5.55
N LEU A 74 -10.81 0.98 5.96
CA LEU A 74 -10.21 1.09 7.29
C LEU A 74 -11.31 1.38 8.32
N PRO A 75 -11.35 0.66 9.46
CA PRO A 75 -12.26 0.97 10.56
C PRO A 75 -12.06 2.40 11.08
N LYS A 76 -13.14 3.03 11.57
CA LYS A 76 -13.10 4.41 12.11
C LYS A 76 -12.02 4.64 13.17
N ALA A 77 -11.78 3.62 14.02
CA ALA A 77 -10.77 3.68 15.08
C ALA A 77 -9.32 3.70 14.56
N GLU A 78 -9.08 3.27 13.32
CA GLU A 78 -7.75 3.23 12.69
C GLU A 78 -7.48 4.46 11.81
N ILE A 79 -8.47 5.36 11.66
CA ILE A 79 -8.31 6.56 10.86
C ILE A 79 -7.37 7.53 11.57
N VAL A 80 -6.22 7.78 10.94
CA VAL A 80 -5.37 8.92 11.29
C VAL A 80 -5.96 10.17 10.65
N SER A 81 -6.41 11.11 11.48
CA SER A 81 -7.08 12.34 11.07
C SER A 81 -6.49 13.56 11.76
N VAL A 82 -6.85 14.75 11.27
CA VAL A 82 -6.48 16.03 11.91
C VAL A 82 -7.71 16.89 12.15
N SER A 83 -7.63 17.74 13.17
CA SER A 83 -8.66 18.74 13.45
C SER A 83 -8.47 19.99 12.58
N GLU A 84 -9.55 20.74 12.32
CA GLU A 84 -9.49 21.97 11.51
C GLU A 84 -8.65 23.09 12.14
N ASP A 85 -8.47 23.07 13.46
CA ASP A 85 -7.74 24.03 14.28
C ASP A 85 -6.30 23.58 14.60
N ILE A 86 -5.82 22.49 14.00
CA ILE A 86 -4.46 22.00 14.21
C ILE A 86 -3.40 23.05 13.86
N SER A 87 -2.33 23.13 14.64
CA SER A 87 -1.21 24.01 14.31
C SER A 87 -0.41 23.47 13.13
N LYS A 88 0.33 24.36 12.45
CA LYS A 88 1.23 23.98 11.36
C LYS A 88 2.26 22.92 11.80
N ASP A 89 2.84 23.11 12.99
CA ASP A 89 3.93 22.27 13.48
C ASP A 89 3.41 20.88 13.88
N ASP A 90 2.23 20.81 14.50
CA ASP A 90 1.58 19.54 14.81
C ASP A 90 1.18 18.78 13.54
N LEU A 91 0.70 19.48 12.51
CA LEU A 91 0.39 18.87 11.22
C LEU A 91 1.64 18.26 10.57
N VAL A 92 2.78 18.93 10.65
CA VAL A 92 4.08 18.38 10.20
C VAL A 92 4.41 17.11 10.96
N GLU A 93 4.24 17.11 12.28
CA GLU A 93 4.56 15.96 13.11
C GLU A 93 3.68 14.75 12.78
N ILE A 94 2.38 14.97 12.52
CA ILE A 94 1.48 13.90 12.08
C ILE A 94 1.89 13.35 10.72
N PHE A 95 2.25 14.20 9.75
CA PHE A 95 2.75 13.73 8.46
C PHE A 95 4.03 12.89 8.59
N ARG A 96 4.95 13.31 9.47
CA ARG A 96 6.23 12.61 9.70
C ARG A 96 6.04 11.27 10.42
N SER A 97 5.20 11.24 11.45
CA SER A 97 4.98 10.03 12.28
C SER A 97 4.09 9.00 11.59
N SER A 98 3.05 9.44 10.86
CA SER A 98 2.13 8.53 10.16
C SER A 98 2.66 8.03 8.82
N GLY A 99 3.52 8.80 8.14
CA GLY A 99 3.97 8.50 6.78
C GLY A 99 2.87 8.62 5.71
N LEU A 100 1.68 9.10 6.07
CA LEU A 100 0.54 9.23 5.16
C LEU A 100 0.67 10.50 4.30
N THR A 101 0.25 10.40 3.03
CA THR A 101 0.26 11.56 2.12
C THR A 101 -1.04 12.39 2.20
N ARG A 102 -2.13 11.80 2.68
CA ARG A 102 -3.46 12.40 2.76
C ARG A 102 -4.03 12.15 4.14
N LEU A 103 -4.55 13.19 4.76
CA LEU A 103 -5.18 13.12 6.07
C LEU A 103 -6.58 13.74 5.95
N PRO A 104 -7.65 13.03 6.35
CA PRO A 104 -8.96 13.64 6.48
C PRO A 104 -8.95 14.70 7.60
N VAL A 105 -9.62 15.81 7.34
CA VAL A 105 -9.78 16.93 8.27
C VAL A 105 -11.21 16.96 8.76
N PHE A 106 -11.37 17.09 10.07
CA PHE A 106 -12.68 17.10 10.73
C PHE A 106 -12.88 18.37 11.55
N ARG A 107 -14.16 18.76 11.69
CA ARG A 107 -14.60 19.81 12.60
C ARG A 107 -15.15 19.18 13.87
N GLY A 108 -14.42 19.31 14.98
CA GLY A 108 -14.83 18.85 16.30
C GLY A 108 -14.85 17.32 16.47
N THR A 109 -15.70 16.61 15.73
CA THR A 109 -15.84 15.15 15.82
C THR A 109 -15.54 14.47 14.48
N LEU A 110 -15.20 13.18 14.54
CA LEU A 110 -14.99 12.33 13.37
C LEU A 110 -16.25 12.11 12.51
N ASP A 111 -17.40 12.63 12.93
CA ASP A 111 -18.66 12.57 12.18
C ASP A 111 -18.89 13.83 11.32
N SER A 112 -18.00 14.81 11.40
CA SER A 112 -18.08 16.08 10.66
C SER A 112 -16.84 16.32 9.79
N PRO A 113 -16.62 15.50 8.74
CA PRO A 113 -15.53 15.68 7.79
C PRO A 113 -15.73 16.96 6.98
N ILE A 114 -14.69 17.78 6.85
CA ILE A 114 -14.75 19.03 6.06
C ILE A 114 -13.90 18.95 4.78
N GLY A 115 -12.96 18.01 4.71
CA GLY A 115 -12.11 17.81 3.53
C GLY A 115 -10.91 16.93 3.85
N LEU A 116 -9.91 16.97 2.98
CA LEU A 116 -8.62 16.32 3.22
C LEU A 116 -7.48 17.30 2.97
N VAL A 117 -6.40 17.16 3.74
CA VAL A 117 -5.14 17.87 3.50
C VAL A 117 -4.14 16.93 2.81
N HIS A 118 -3.44 17.46 1.82
CA HIS A 118 -2.46 16.71 1.03
C HIS A 118 -1.04 17.20 1.32
N LEU A 119 -0.15 16.27 1.68
CA LEU A 119 1.25 16.57 2.06
C LEU A 119 1.97 17.41 0.99
N LYS A 120 1.81 17.06 -0.29
CA LYS A 120 2.40 17.84 -1.40
C LYS A 120 1.98 19.31 -1.40
N ASP A 121 0.71 19.62 -1.19
CA ASP A 121 0.24 21.02 -1.25
C ASP A 121 0.73 21.80 -0.04
N PHE A 122 0.65 21.17 1.13
CA PHE A 122 1.23 21.69 2.35
C PHE A 122 2.73 22.00 2.17
N ALA A 123 3.50 21.05 1.64
CA ALA A 123 4.94 21.19 1.45
C ALA A 123 5.30 22.27 0.41
N LEU A 124 4.51 22.41 -0.66
CA LEU A 124 4.73 23.44 -1.68
C LEU A 124 4.41 24.86 -1.16
N GLN A 125 3.44 25.02 -0.25
CA GLN A 125 3.07 26.34 0.27
C GLN A 125 3.85 26.75 1.52
N HIS A 126 4.16 25.80 2.41
CA HIS A 126 4.72 26.10 3.74
C HIS A 126 6.07 25.40 4.01
N GLY A 127 6.55 24.54 3.12
CA GLY A 127 7.79 23.78 3.26
C GLY A 127 9.00 24.40 2.56
N PHE A 128 9.52 23.71 1.53
CA PHE A 128 10.80 23.93 0.83
C PHE A 128 10.93 25.31 0.16
N ASN A 129 11.09 26.37 0.95
CA ASN A 129 11.06 27.79 0.54
C ASN A 129 9.66 28.36 0.31
N GLY A 130 8.65 27.80 1.00
CA GLY A 130 7.33 28.41 1.07
C GLY A 130 7.40 29.82 1.67
N ASP A 131 6.44 30.67 1.34
CA ASP A 131 6.38 32.03 1.85
C ASP A 131 6.20 32.01 3.37
N ARG A 132 7.28 32.25 4.10
CA ARG A 132 7.28 32.26 5.58
C ARG A 132 6.46 33.41 6.16
N SER A 133 6.10 34.41 5.34
CA SER A 133 5.21 35.49 5.75
C SER A 133 3.73 35.11 5.65
N LYS A 134 3.40 34.05 4.91
CA LYS A 134 2.02 33.60 4.77
C LYS A 134 1.61 32.84 6.03
N GLU A 135 0.57 33.35 6.68
CA GLU A 135 -0.05 32.67 7.81
C GLU A 135 -0.57 31.29 7.39
N PHE A 136 -0.46 30.33 8.30
CA PHE A 136 -0.96 28.99 8.06
C PHE A 136 -2.49 28.98 8.19
N ASP A 137 -3.15 28.65 7.08
CA ASP A 137 -4.60 28.44 7.03
C ASP A 137 -4.87 27.07 6.41
N LEU A 138 -5.22 26.10 7.26
CA LEU A 138 -5.55 24.74 6.85
C LEU A 138 -6.76 24.70 5.91
N VAL A 139 -7.76 25.57 6.10
CA VAL A 139 -9.00 25.57 5.33
C VAL A 139 -8.71 25.86 3.86
N SER A 140 -7.76 26.75 3.57
CA SER A 140 -7.30 27.05 2.21
C SER A 140 -6.59 25.89 1.51
N LEU A 141 -6.11 24.89 2.26
CA LEU A 141 -5.40 23.71 1.75
C LEU A 141 -6.33 22.49 1.56
N LEU A 142 -7.61 22.61 1.96
CA LEU A 142 -8.54 21.50 1.89
C LEU A 142 -8.88 21.14 0.44
N ARG A 143 -8.74 19.85 0.14
CA ARG A 143 -9.29 19.22 -1.05
C ARG A 143 -10.61 18.52 -0.72
N PRO A 144 -11.51 18.40 -1.71
CA PRO A 144 -12.77 17.69 -1.52
C PRO A 144 -12.53 16.21 -1.19
N LEU A 145 -13.38 15.66 -0.33
CA LEU A 145 -13.48 14.23 -0.06
C LEU A 145 -14.52 13.60 -0.98
N LEU A 146 -14.21 12.41 -1.48
CA LEU A 146 -15.19 11.55 -2.11
C LEU A 146 -15.92 10.74 -1.02
N PHE A 147 -17.23 10.67 -1.08
CA PHE A 147 -18.03 9.85 -0.16
C PHE A 147 -18.54 8.59 -0.85
N ALA A 148 -18.55 7.47 -0.12
CA ALA A 148 -19.07 6.20 -0.60
C ALA A 148 -19.83 5.46 0.52
N PRO A 149 -20.98 4.83 0.23
CA PRO A 149 -21.63 3.96 1.20
C PRO A 149 -20.89 2.62 1.31
N PRO A 150 -20.96 1.93 2.46
CA PRO A 150 -20.27 0.64 2.71
C PRO A 150 -20.68 -0.44 1.69
N SER A 151 -21.94 -0.42 1.26
CA SER A 151 -22.50 -1.40 0.33
C SER A 151 -22.09 -1.18 -1.13
N MET A 152 -21.40 -0.09 -1.49
CA MET A 152 -20.98 0.17 -2.86
C MET A 152 -20.00 -0.91 -3.36
N PRO A 153 -20.15 -1.46 -4.58
CA PRO A 153 -19.14 -2.35 -5.16
C PRO A 153 -17.80 -1.63 -5.35
N ILE A 154 -16.68 -2.28 -5.00
CA ILE A 154 -15.34 -1.64 -5.10
C ILE A 154 -15.04 -1.19 -6.52
N GLY A 155 -15.44 -1.96 -7.53
CA GLY A 155 -15.21 -1.61 -8.94
C GLY A 155 -15.84 -0.27 -9.34
N VAL A 156 -17.01 0.05 -8.76
CA VAL A 156 -17.70 1.33 -9.01
C VAL A 156 -16.93 2.48 -8.36
N LEU A 157 -16.50 2.31 -7.10
CA LEU A 157 -15.69 3.30 -6.41
C LEU A 157 -14.36 3.54 -7.12
N LEU A 158 -13.67 2.47 -7.52
CA LEU A 158 -12.40 2.54 -8.24
C LEU A 158 -12.54 3.27 -9.57
N GLN A 159 -13.60 2.98 -10.34
CA GLN A 159 -13.86 3.69 -11.60
C GLN A 159 -14.07 5.19 -11.36
N LYS A 160 -14.87 5.55 -10.35
CA LYS A 160 -15.08 6.95 -9.98
C LYS A 160 -13.78 7.64 -9.56
N MET A 161 -13.00 7.00 -8.70
CA MET A 161 -11.69 7.46 -8.25
C MET A 161 -10.72 7.69 -9.42
N GLN A 162 -10.72 6.80 -10.43
CA GLN A 162 -9.90 6.94 -11.64
C GLN A 162 -10.36 8.12 -12.51
N THR A 163 -11.67 8.25 -12.75
CA THR A 163 -12.25 9.36 -13.54
C THR A 163 -11.95 10.71 -12.90
N ASP A 164 -12.18 10.82 -11.60
CA ASP A 164 -12.06 12.08 -10.85
C ASP A 164 -10.62 12.36 -10.39
N ARG A 165 -9.70 11.40 -10.61
CA ARG A 165 -8.30 11.41 -10.11
C ARG A 165 -8.22 11.64 -8.60
N ILE A 166 -9.11 10.97 -7.88
CA ILE A 166 -9.20 10.99 -6.42
C ILE A 166 -8.65 9.68 -5.86
N HIS A 167 -7.84 9.77 -4.81
CA HIS A 167 -7.14 8.61 -4.23
C HIS A 167 -7.51 8.34 -2.76
N MET A 168 -8.57 8.98 -2.27
CA MET A 168 -9.11 8.78 -0.93
C MET A 168 -10.62 8.97 -0.99
N ALA A 169 -11.36 8.07 -0.35
CA ALA A 169 -12.79 8.21 -0.12
C ALA A 169 -13.07 7.99 1.36
N LEU A 170 -14.09 8.69 1.88
CA LEU A 170 -14.61 8.47 3.21
C LEU A 170 -15.88 7.63 3.12
N VAL A 171 -15.94 6.57 3.92
CA VAL A 171 -17.12 5.71 4.01
C VAL A 171 -18.08 6.32 5.03
N ILE A 172 -19.35 6.48 4.63
CA ILE A 172 -20.41 7.06 5.47
C ILE A 172 -21.64 6.13 5.46
N ASP A 173 -22.35 6.09 6.58
CA ASP A 173 -23.62 5.38 6.78
C ASP A 173 -24.78 6.38 6.89
#